data_AF-A0A1H0ZGC9-F1
#
_entry.id   AF-A0A1H0ZGC9-F1
#
_cell.length_a   1.000
_cell.length_b   1.000
_cell.length_c   1.000
_cell.angle_alpha   90.00
_cell.angle_beta   90.00
_cell.angle_gamma   90.00
#
_symmetry.space_group_name_H-M   'P 1'
#
loop_
_entity.id
_entity.type
_entity.pdbx_description
1 polymer ?
#
loop_
_entity_poly.entity_id
_entity_poly.type
_entity_poly.pdbx_seq_one_letter_code
_entity_poly.pdbx_strand_id
1 'polypeptide(L)' 'MEYVIHVGARPVDLAILAHHLVDLDPAVLIDRDVITGDLRCATSALAVELLLAFAHAGYRLSPDDIVRLPSVCCGGCSG' A
#
# COMPACT_ATOMS: atom_id res chain seq x y z
N MET A 1 0.00 -4.15 8.47
CA MET A 1 -0.13 -2.68 8.49
C MET A 1 -0.96 -2.27 7.30
N GLU A 2 -1.71 -1.19 7.40
CA GLU A 2 -2.53 -0.70 6.29
C GLU A 2 -2.02 0.66 5.83
N TYR A 3 -2.02 0.86 4.51
CA TYR A 3 -1.52 2.06 3.85
C TYR A 3 -2.53 2.52 2.79
N VAL A 4 -2.66 3.83 2.66
CA VAL A 4 -3.22 4.51 1.49
C VAL A 4 -2.06 5.05 0.68
N ILE A 5 -2.07 4.82 -0.62
CA ILE A 5 -1.00 5.20 -1.53
C ILE A 5 -1.56 6.09 -2.64
N HIS A 6 -1.13 7.35 -2.64
CA HIS A 6 -1.56 8.36 -3.60
C HIS A 6 -0.80 8.20 -4.92
N VAL A 7 -1.49 7.71 -5.95
CA VAL A 7 -0.90 7.48 -7.29
C VAL A 7 -1.36 8.49 -8.35
N GLY A 8 -2.24 9.42 -7.95
CA GLY A 8 -2.87 10.39 -8.85
C GLY A 8 -3.62 9.73 -10.00
N ALA A 9 -3.73 10.44 -11.13
CA ALA A 9 -4.40 9.94 -12.35
C ALA A 9 -3.58 8.88 -13.12
N ARG A 10 -2.51 8.34 -12.53
CA ARG A 10 -1.62 7.41 -13.23
C ARG A 10 -2.26 6.02 -13.34
N PRO A 11 -2.25 5.40 -14.53
CA PRO A 11 -2.60 4.01 -14.63
C PRO A 11 -1.56 3.19 -13.88
N VAL A 12 -2.02 2.37 -12.93
CA VAL A 12 -1.18 1.43 -12.19
C VAL A 12 -1.65 0.04 -12.53
N ASP A 13 -0.73 -0.77 -13.04
CA ASP A 13 -0.94 -2.20 -13.22
C ASP A 13 -0.78 -2.90 -11.87
N LEU A 14 -1.92 -3.27 -11.27
CA LEU A 14 -1.95 -3.95 -9.97
C LEU A 14 -1.34 -5.36 -10.03
N ALA A 15 -1.37 -6.04 -11.18
CA ALA A 15 -0.81 -7.38 -11.31
C ALA A 15 0.73 -7.34 -11.25
N ILE A 16 1.34 -6.38 -11.96
CA ILE A 16 2.79 -6.15 -11.90
C ILE A 16 3.19 -5.74 -10.48
N LEU A 17 2.44 -4.84 -9.86
CA LEU A 17 2.75 -4.36 -8.53
C LEU A 17 2.63 -5.47 -7.47
N ALA A 18 1.58 -6.28 -7.53
CA ALA A 18 1.40 -7.43 -6.64
C ALA A 18 2.56 -8.44 -6.77
N HIS A 19 3.07 -8.66 -7.99
CA HIS A 19 4.23 -9.51 -8.21
C HIS A 19 5.50 -8.99 -7.52
N HIS A 20 5.74 -7.68 -7.50
CA HIS A 20 6.88 -7.12 -6.77
C HIS A 20 6.68 -7.11 -5.25
N LEU A 21 5.45 -6.96 -4.79
CA LEU A 21 5.14 -6.90 -3.36
C LEU A 21 5.13 -8.28 -2.69
N VAL A 22 4.86 -9.36 -3.43
CA VAL A 22 4.82 -10.73 -2.87
C VAL A 22 6.18 -11.17 -2.30
N ASP A 23 7.28 -10.65 -2.85
CA ASP A 23 8.64 -10.92 -2.36
C ASP A 23 8.91 -10.24 -1.00
N LEU A 24 8.22 -9.13 -0.72
CA LEU A 24 8.30 -8.44 0.57
C LEU A 24 7.34 -9.04 1.60
N ASP A 25 6.15 -9.39 1.15
CA ASP A 25 5.09 -9.96 1.98
C ASP A 25 4.19 -10.88 1.14
N PRO A 26 4.28 -12.21 1.33
CA PRO A 26 3.44 -13.16 0.61
C PRO A 26 1.94 -13.00 0.87
N ALA A 27 1.56 -12.35 1.96
CA ALA A 27 0.17 -12.09 2.34
C ALA A 27 -0.29 -10.67 1.95
N VAL A 28 0.49 -9.94 1.15
CA VAL A 28 0.14 -8.59 0.72
C VAL A 28 -1.20 -8.57 -0.02
N LEU A 29 -2.04 -7.61 0.35
CA LEU A 29 -3.26 -7.28 -0.38
C LEU A 29 -3.12 -5.87 -0.90
N ILE A 30 -3.38 -5.69 -2.20
CA ILE A 30 -3.40 -4.38 -2.83
C ILE A 30 -4.59 -4.26 -3.77
N ASP A 31 -5.36 -3.20 -3.61
CA ASP A 31 -6.50 -2.87 -4.45
C ASP A 31 -6.54 -1.36 -4.75
N ARG A 32 -7.39 -0.97 -5.70
CA ARG A 32 -7.64 0.43 -6.01
C ARG A 32 -9.01 0.82 -5.48
N ASP A 33 -9.05 1.86 -4.66
CA ASP A 33 -10.28 2.46 -4.18
C ASP A 33 -11.05 3.06 -5.37
N VAL A 34 -12.31 2.62 -5.55
CA VAL A 34 -13.14 3.06 -6.68
C VAL A 34 -13.68 4.48 -6.54
N ILE A 35 -13.65 5.05 -5.34
CA ILE A 35 -14.13 6.39 -5.04
C ILE A 35 -12.99 7.40 -5.15
N THR A 36 -11.86 7.15 -4.50
CA THR A 36 -10.73 8.10 -4.49
C THR A 36 -9.75 7.86 -5.62
N GLY A 37 -9.67 6.63 -6.13
CA GLY A 37 -8.66 6.22 -7.10
C GLY A 37 -7.30 5.91 -6.48
N ASP A 38 -7.14 6.05 -5.17
CA ASP A 38 -5.91 5.69 -4.45
C ASP A 38 -5.75 4.18 -4.36
N LEU A 39 -4.53 3.73 -4.07
CA LEU A 39 -4.31 2.32 -3.76
C LEU A 39 -4.42 2.09 -2.26
N ARG A 40 -5.05 0.98 -1.89
CA ARG A 40 -5.11 0.47 -0.52
C ARG A 40 -4.20 -0.73 -0.44
N CYS A 41 -3.28 -0.73 0.50
CA CYS A 41 -2.30 -1.79 0.67
C CYS A 41 -2.30 -2.29 2.12
N ALA A 42 -2.55 -3.58 2.32
CA ALA A 42 -2.39 -4.25 3.60
C ALA A 42 -1.17 -5.18 3.52
N THR A 43 -0.16 -4.91 4.35
CA THR A 43 1.12 -5.65 4.32
C THR A 43 1.87 -5.62 5.65
N SER A 44 2.79 -6.57 5.88
CA SER A 44 3.81 -6.48 6.93
C SER A 44 5.00 -5.58 6.57
N ALA A 45 5.16 -5.19 5.30
CA ALA A 45 6.26 -4.32 4.85
C ALA A 45 6.16 -2.89 5.40
N LEU A 46 7.31 -2.26 5.62
CA LEU A 46 7.44 -0.86 6.02
C LEU A 46 7.17 0.08 4.84
N ALA A 47 6.83 1.33 5.15
CA ALA A 47 6.59 2.37 4.12
C ALA A 47 7.80 2.57 3.19
N VAL A 48 9.02 2.47 3.72
CA VAL A 48 10.25 2.58 2.91
C VAL A 48 10.44 1.40 1.95
N GLU A 49 10.03 0.19 2.35
CA GLU A 49 10.10 -1.00 1.50
C GLU A 49 9.06 -0.92 0.38
N LEU A 50 7.86 -0.42 0.70
CA LEU A 50 6.85 -0.08 -0.31
C LEU A 50 7.36 0.96 -1.31
N LEU A 51 7.99 2.04 -0.83
CA LEU A 51 8.55 3.07 -1.71
C LEU A 51 9.56 2.49 -2.72
N LEU A 52 10.42 1.58 -2.26
CA LEU A 52 11.41 0.89 -3.10
C LEU A 52 10.74 -0.07 -4.09
N ALA A 53 9.76 -0.85 -3.66
CA ALA A 53 9.02 -1.78 -4.53
C ALA A 53 8.29 -1.03 -5.65
N PHE A 54 7.65 0.10 -5.34
CA PHE A 54 7.01 0.95 -6.35
C PHE A 54 8.03 1.50 -7.34
N ALA A 55 9.19 1.97 -6.86
CA ALA A 55 10.26 2.46 -7.73
C ALA A 55 10.78 1.36 -8.67
N HIS A 56 10.94 0.12 -8.18
CA HIS A 56 11.36 -1.04 -8.98
C HIS A 56 10.32 -1.43 -10.03
N ALA A 57 9.03 -1.28 -9.71
CA ALA A 57 7.92 -1.46 -10.64
C ALA A 57 7.75 -0.29 -11.63
N GLY A 58 8.60 0.74 -11.57
CA GLY A 58 8.57 1.90 -12.47
C GLY A 58 7.67 3.06 -12.01
N TYR A 59 7.09 2.97 -10.81
CA TYR A 59 6.24 4.01 -10.22
C TYR A 59 7.04 4.85 -9.23
N ARG A 60 7.31 6.12 -9.59
CA ARG A 60 7.95 7.07 -8.68
C ARG A 60 6.91 7.70 -7.77
N LEU A 61 7.03 7.45 -6.47
CA LEU A 61 6.27 8.06 -5.39
C LEU A 61 7.19 8.92 -4.51
N SER A 62 6.60 9.90 -3.82
CA SER A 62 7.19 10.60 -2.68
C SER A 62 6.91 9.82 -1.39
N PRO A 63 7.73 9.94 -0.33
CA PRO A 63 7.37 9.42 0.99
C PRO A 63 6.00 9.89 1.49
N ASP A 64 5.61 11.13 1.17
CA ASP A 64 4.29 11.70 1.54
C ASP A 64 3.11 11.03 0.81
N ASP A 65 3.37 10.32 -0.31
CA ASP A 65 2.33 9.59 -1.03
C ASP A 65 1.95 8.28 -0.34
N ILE A 66 2.74 7.81 0.64
CA ILE A 66 2.50 6.54 1.36
C ILE A 66 2.05 6.87 2.79
N VAL A 67 0.74 6.90 2.99
CA VAL A 67 0.13 7.25 4.28
C VAL A 67 -0.25 5.98 5.03
N ARG A 68 0.40 5.73 6.17
CA ARG A 68 0.03 4.62 7.05
C ARG A 68 -1.28 4.95 7.76
N LEU A 69 -2.27 4.06 7.63
CA LEU A 69 -3.50 4.16 8.38
C LEU A 69 -3.28 3.74 9.85
N PRO A 70 -3.95 4.39 10.80
CA PRO A 70 -3.93 3.94 12.18
C PRO A 70 -4.52 2.54 12.25
N SER A 71 -3.80 1.60 12.87
CA SER A 71 -4.36 0.29 13.19
C SER A 71 -5.53 0.50 14.14
N VAL A 72 -6.77 0.42 13.63
CA VAL A 72 -7.95 0.47 14.50
C VAL A 72 -8.02 -0.88 15.21
N CYS A 73 -7.39 -0.95 16.37
CA CYS A 73 -7.70 -2.00 17.31
C CYS A 73 -9.11 -1.69 17.83
N CYS A 74 -10.09 -2.53 17.51
CA CYS A 74 -11.46 -2.49 18.05
C CYS A 74 -11.47 -2.86 19.56
N GLY A 75 -10.48 -2.40 20.31
CA GLY A 75 -10.24 -2.70 21.71
C GLY A 75 -11.27 -2.03 22.60
N GLY A 76 -12.52 -2.50 22.53
CA GLY A 76 -13.43 -2.54 23.66
C GLY A 76 -12.94 -3.56 24.70
N CYS A 77 -11.68 -3.48 25.12
CA CYS A 77 -11.18 -4.18 26.29
C CYS A 77 -11.57 -3.38 27.53
N SER A 78 -12.87 -3.22 27.75
CA SER A 78 -13.42 -2.92 29.07
C SER A 78 -13.49 -4.25 29.82
N GLY A 79 -12.43 -4.56 30.57
CA GLY A 79 -12.48 -5.50 31.69
C GLY A 79 -12.96 -4.79 32.94
#